data_AF-A0A161M3N6-F1
#
_entry.id   AF-A0A161M3N6-F1
#
_cell.length_a   1.000
_cell.length_b   1.000
_cell.length_c   1.000
_cell.angle_alpha   90.00
_cell.angle_beta   90.00
_cell.angle_gamma   90.00
#
_symmetry.space_group_name_H-M   'P 1'
#
loop_
_entity.id
_entity.type
_entity.pdbx_description
1 polymer ?
#
loop_
_entity_poly.entity_id
_entity_poly.type
_entity_poly.pdbx_seq_one_letter_code
_entity_poly.pdbx_strand_id
1 'polypeptide(L)'
;YKLGKLKKLKAVTLHGNLIEAVPFYRRFVIYFIPQIKNLDFVTVSPRELKAPEPPGASAIRKKAADMLYVALKGTPLSKEIQIDERSASKQETE
;
A
#
# COMPACT_ATOMS: atom_id res chain seq x y z
N TYR A 1 0.11 6.19 -0.61
CA TYR A 1 -1.29 6.06 -1.09
C TYR A 1 -1.95 7.44 -1.26
N LYS A 2 -1.74 8.11 -2.41
CA LYS A 2 -2.29 9.45 -2.66
C LYS A 2 -3.80 9.41 -2.96
N LEU A 3 -4.27 8.45 -3.75
CA LEU A 3 -5.69 8.31 -4.12
C LEU A 3 -6.58 7.93 -2.93
N GLY A 4 -6.10 7.09 -2.01
CA GLY A 4 -6.84 6.73 -0.80
C GLY A 4 -7.15 7.91 0.13
N LYS A 5 -6.42 9.04 0.02
CA LYS A 5 -6.70 10.26 0.79
C LYS A 5 -7.89 11.06 0.24
N LEU A 6 -8.32 10.79 -1.00
CA LEU A 6 -9.38 11.52 -1.67
C LEU A 6 -10.75 10.98 -1.23
N LYS A 7 -11.35 11.58 -0.18
CA LYS A 7 -12.63 11.13 0.39
C LYS A 7 -13.82 11.21 -0.57
N LYS A 8 -13.76 12.09 -1.58
CA LYS A 8 -14.82 12.29 -2.57
C LYS A 8 -14.61 11.48 -3.87
N LEU A 9 -13.52 10.70 -3.96
CA LEU A 9 -13.22 9.88 -5.13
C LEU A 9 -14.20 8.71 -5.22
N LYS A 10 -15.09 8.74 -6.21
CA LYS A 10 -16.15 7.74 -6.39
C LYS A 10 -15.95 6.85 -7.63
N ALA A 11 -15.28 7.35 -8.65
CA ALA A 11 -15.06 6.63 -9.89
C ALA A 11 -13.60 6.79 -10.31
N VAL A 12 -12.99 5.68 -10.74
CA VAL A 12 -11.62 5.64 -11.25
C VAL A 12 -11.58 4.73 -12.47
N THR A 13 -10.84 5.13 -13.49
CA THR A 13 -10.54 4.30 -14.66
C THR A 13 -9.03 4.24 -14.79
N LEU A 14 -8.47 3.03 -14.70
CA LEU A 14 -7.07 2.73 -14.96
C LEU A 14 -6.89 1.75 -16.12
N HIS A 15 -7.96 1.37 -16.83
CA HIS A 15 -7.88 0.61 -18.07
C HIS A 15 -6.85 1.20 -19.05
N GLY A 16 -6.08 0.33 -19.70
CA GLY A 16 -5.00 0.70 -20.61
C GLY A 16 -3.67 1.06 -19.92
N ASN A 17 -3.59 0.93 -18.60
CA ASN A 17 -2.32 1.07 -17.87
C ASN A 17 -1.71 -0.30 -17.57
N LEU A 18 -0.38 -0.36 -17.48
CA LEU A 18 0.37 -1.59 -17.17
C LEU A 18 -0.08 -2.29 -15.87
N ILE A 19 -0.68 -1.55 -14.94
CA ILE A 19 -1.22 -2.09 -13.69
C ILE A 19 -2.36 -3.09 -13.93
N GLU A 20 -3.07 -2.99 -15.06
CA GLU A 20 -4.15 -3.91 -15.44
C GLU A 20 -3.64 -5.35 -15.66
N ALA A 21 -2.38 -5.51 -16.09
CA ALA A 21 -1.76 -6.83 -16.27
C ALA A 21 -1.35 -7.50 -14.95
N VAL A 22 -1.45 -6.80 -13.81
CA VAL A 22 -1.05 -7.35 -12.51
C VAL A 22 -2.12 -8.34 -12.02
N PRO A 23 -1.72 -9.56 -11.58
CA PRO A 23 -2.66 -10.51 -10.99
C PRO A 23 -3.46 -9.88 -9.85
N PHE A 24 -4.77 -10.14 -9.83
CA PHE A 24 -5.69 -9.59 -8.83
C PHE A 24 -5.76 -8.05 -8.80
N TYR A 25 -5.33 -7.36 -9.85
CA TYR A 25 -5.32 -5.90 -9.99
C TYR A 25 -6.58 -5.23 -9.41
N ARG A 26 -7.76 -5.64 -9.88
CA ARG A 26 -9.04 -5.07 -9.43
C ARG A 26 -9.22 -5.17 -7.92
N ARG A 27 -8.89 -6.33 -7.35
CA ARG A 27 -8.99 -6.58 -5.90
C ARG A 27 -7.99 -5.72 -5.13
N PHE A 28 -6.77 -5.53 -5.64
CA PHE A 28 -5.79 -4.61 -5.04
C PHE A 28 -6.29 -3.17 -5.03
N VAL A 29 -6.82 -2.68 -6.15
CA VAL A 29 -7.32 -1.30 -6.23
C VAL A 29 -8.48 -1.07 -5.27
N ILE A 30 -9.45 -1.97 -5.23
CA ILE A 30 -10.59 -1.90 -4.30
C ILE A 30 -10.10 -1.93 -2.85
N TYR A 31 -9.13 -2.80 -2.54
CA TYR A 31 -8.57 -2.91 -1.20
C TYR A 31 -7.82 -1.64 -0.76
N PHE A 32 -7.08 -0.99 -1.66
CA PHE A 32 -6.32 0.23 -1.36
C PHE A 32 -7.12 1.53 -1.45
N ILE A 33 -8.25 1.51 -2.15
CA ILE A 33 -9.11 2.67 -2.37
C ILE A 33 -10.58 2.28 -2.11
N PRO A 34 -10.94 1.89 -0.89
CA PRO A 34 -12.26 1.32 -0.58
C PRO A 34 -13.42 2.31 -0.74
N GLN A 35 -13.15 3.61 -0.89
CA GLN A 35 -14.20 4.63 -1.11
C GLN A 35 -14.78 4.64 -2.54
N ILE A 36 -14.14 3.99 -3.51
CA ILE A 36 -14.61 3.99 -4.90
C ILE A 36 -15.87 3.15 -5.04
N LYS A 37 -16.77 3.62 -5.90
CA LYS A 37 -18.01 2.93 -6.28
C LYS A 37 -17.92 2.31 -7.66
N ASN A 38 -17.16 2.92 -8.57
CA ASN A 38 -16.94 2.42 -9.93
C ASN A 38 -15.44 2.32 -10.20
N LEU A 39 -15.02 1.20 -10.77
CA LEU A 39 -13.67 0.94 -11.22
C LEU A 39 -13.72 0.39 -12.64
N ASP A 40 -13.03 1.04 -13.57
CA ASP A 40 -12.93 0.62 -14.98
C ASP A 40 -14.30 0.41 -15.63
N PHE A 41 -15.17 1.42 -15.46
CA PHE A 41 -16.56 1.41 -15.94
C PHE A 41 -17.47 0.34 -15.31
N VAL A 42 -16.95 -0.49 -14.40
CA VAL A 42 -17.69 -1.54 -13.69
C VAL A 42 -17.93 -1.13 -12.24
N THR A 43 -19.18 -1.23 -11.79
CA THR A 43 -19.54 -0.96 -10.39
C THR A 43 -18.86 -1.97 -9.45
N VAL A 44 -18.33 -1.46 -8.34
CA VAL A 44 -17.72 -2.27 -7.28
C VAL A 44 -18.83 -2.84 -6.42
N SER A 45 -18.84 -4.16 -6.29
CA SER A 45 -19.85 -4.84 -5.48
C SER A 45 -19.52 -4.75 -3.98
N PRO A 46 -20.53 -4.77 -3.09
CA PRO A 46 -20.32 -4.83 -1.65
C PRO A 46 -19.53 -6.07 -1.20
N ARG A 47 -19.57 -7.17 -1.96
CA ARG A 47 -18.80 -8.39 -1.67
C ARG A 47 -17.31 -8.19 -1.90
N GLU A 48 -16.94 -7.49 -2.98
CA GLU A 48 -15.54 -7.15 -3.25
C GLU A 48 -14.95 -6.22 -2.19
N LEU A 49 -15.74 -5.25 -1.70
CA LEU A 49 -15.33 -4.34 -0.63
C LEU A 49 -15.07 -5.05 0.71
N LYS A 50 -15.83 -6.12 0.99
CA LYS A 50 -15.70 -6.94 2.20
C LYS A 50 -14.73 -8.12 2.03
N ALA A 51 -14.09 -8.24 0.87
CA ALA A 51 -13.18 -9.35 0.62
C ALA A 51 -11.95 -9.25 1.54
N PRO A 52 -11.36 -10.39 1.93
CA PRO A 52 -10.14 -10.37 2.72
C PRO A 52 -8.98 -9.78 1.92
N GLU A 53 -7.92 -9.43 2.63
CA GLU A 53 -6.70 -8.87 2.04
C GLU A 53 -6.19 -9.73 0.86
N PRO A 54 -5.91 -9.14 -0.31
CA PRO A 54 -5.34 -9.88 -1.42
C PRO A 54 -3.90 -10.33 -1.11
N PRO A 55 -3.47 -11.50 -1.61
CA PRO A 55 -2.12 -12.00 -1.39
C PRO A 55 -1.06 -10.96 -1.77
N GLY A 56 -0.14 -10.63 -0.87
CA GLY A 56 0.95 -9.67 -1.13
C GLY A 56 0.60 -8.19 -0.89
N ALA A 57 -0.62 -7.83 -0.48
CA ALA A 57 -0.96 -6.44 -0.21
C ALA A 57 -0.15 -5.83 0.95
N SER A 58 0.10 -6.60 2.01
CA SER A 58 0.99 -6.21 3.11
C SER A 58 2.41 -5.88 2.64
N ALA A 59 2.98 -6.68 1.74
CA ALA A 59 4.31 -6.43 1.18
C ALA A 59 4.33 -5.13 0.34
N ILE A 60 3.29 -4.89 -0.45
CA ILE A 60 3.13 -3.65 -1.23
C ILE A 60 3.01 -2.43 -0.30
N ARG A 61 2.29 -2.54 0.82
CA ARG A 61 2.24 -1.50 1.87
C ARG A 61 3.59 -1.18 2.44
N LYS A 62 4.33 -2.20 2.86
CA LYS A 62 5.67 -2.03 3.42
C LYS A 62 6.60 -1.36 2.41
N LYS A 63 6.63 -1.84 1.16
CA LYS A 63 7.45 -1.27 0.09
C LYS A 63 7.09 0.19 -0.23
N ALA A 64 5.80 0.51 -0.27
CA ALA A 64 5.34 1.88 -0.52
C ALA A 64 5.65 2.82 0.66
N ALA A 65 5.57 2.33 1.89
CA ALA A 65 5.96 3.06 3.09
C ALA A 65 7.48 3.31 3.10
N ASP A 66 8.29 2.30 2.79
CA ASP A 66 9.74 2.42 2.66
C ASP A 66 10.11 3.45 1.59
N MET A 67 9.52 3.41 0.39
CA MET A 67 9.78 4.42 -0.65
C MET A 67 9.42 5.84 -0.20
N LEU A 68 8.30 6.02 0.52
CA LEU A 68 7.91 7.32 1.04
C LEU A 68 8.92 7.80 2.09
N TYR A 69 9.37 6.90 2.97
CA TYR A 69 10.36 7.21 3.99
C TYR A 69 11.69 7.64 3.37
N VAL A 70 12.18 6.89 2.38
CA VAL A 70 13.36 7.25 1.58
C VAL A 70 13.19 8.64 0.95
N ALA A 71 12.04 8.92 0.36
CA ALA A 71 11.80 10.22 -0.28
C ALA A 71 11.78 11.39 0.72
N LEU A 72 11.42 11.17 1.98
CA LEU A 72 11.34 12.21 3.01
C LEU A 72 12.62 12.35 3.85
N LYS A 73 13.32 11.25 4.13
CA LYS A 73 14.44 11.16 5.07
C LYS A 73 15.76 10.77 4.41
N GLY A 74 15.75 10.40 3.12
CA GLY A 74 16.95 10.02 2.36
C GLY A 74 17.47 8.61 2.65
N THR A 75 16.96 7.92 3.67
CA THR A 75 17.35 6.57 4.09
C THR A 75 16.15 5.62 4.02
N PRO A 76 16.36 4.32 3.73
CA PRO A 76 15.29 3.33 3.86
C PRO A 76 15.00 3.05 5.35
N LEU A 77 13.71 2.98 5.70
CA LEU A 77 13.23 2.76 7.07
C LEU A 77 13.85 1.49 7.70
N SER A 78 14.10 0.48 6.88
CA SER A 78 14.75 -0.77 7.28
C SER A 78 16.18 -0.62 7.80
N LYS A 79 16.91 0.45 7.42
CA LYS A 79 18.26 0.70 7.94
C LYS A 79 18.27 1.33 9.33
N GLU A 80 17.27 2.13 9.69
CA GLU A 80 17.21 2.77 11.00
C GLU A 80 16.78 1.80 12.11
N ILE A 81 15.86 0.88 11.80
CA ILE A 81 15.45 -0.18 12.75
C ILE A 81 16.66 -1.04 13.17
N GLN A 82 17.63 -1.28 12.28
CA GLN A 82 18.86 -2.01 12.62
C GLN A 82 19.87 -1.21 13.47
N ILE A 83 19.78 0.13 13.49
CA ILE A 83 20.68 0.99 14.28
C ILE A 83 20.24 0.98 15.75
N ASP A 84 18.93 1.00 16.01
CA ASP A 84 18.37 0.95 17.36
C ASP A 84 18.60 -0.41 18.04
N GLU A 85 18.45 -1.53 17.31
CA GLU A 85 18.75 -2.87 17.85
C GLU A 85 20.24 -3.07 18.21
N ARG A 86 21.14 -2.45 17.44
CA ARG A 86 22.60 -2.44 17.74
C ARG A 86 22.99 -1.50 18.88
N SER A 87 22.18 -0.49 19.19
CA SER A 87 22.44 0.43 20.30
C SER A 87 21.84 -0.06 21.62
N ALA A 88 20.80 -0.91 21.58
CA ALA A 88 20.27 -1.60 22.77
C ALA A 88 21.16 -2.75 23.29
N SER A 89 22.07 -3.29 22.48
CA SER A 89 22.92 -4.44 22.83
C SER A 89 24.31 -4.07 23.36
N LYS A 90 24.55 -2.79 23.70
CA LYS A 90 25.84 -2.28 24.23
C LYS A 90 25.80 -1.76 25.67
N GLN A 91 24.78 -2.09 26.45
CA GLN A 91 24.75 -1.79 27.89
C GLN A 91 24.52 -3.06 28.69
N GLU A 92 25.53 -3.93 28.78
CA GLU A 92 25.61 -4.95 29.85
C GLU A 92 27.01 -5.58 29.79
N THR A 93 27.99 -4.89 30.39
CA THR A 93 29.16 -5.52 31.01
C THR A 93 29.81 -4.47 31.92
N GLU A 94 29.46 -4.51 33.20
CA GLU A 94 30.27 -3.98 34.31
C GLU A 94 31.50 -4.87 34.55
#